data_AF-A0A921HVE2-F1
#
_entry.id   AF-A0A921HVE2-F1
#
_cell.length_a   1.000
_cell.length_b   1.000
_cell.length_c   1.000
_cell.angle_alpha   90.00
_cell.angle_beta   90.00
_cell.angle_gamma   90.00
#
_symmetry.space_group_name_H-M   'P 1'
#
loop_
_entity.id
_entity.type
_entity.pdbx_description
1 polymer ?
#
loop_
_entity_poly.entity_id
_entity_poly.type
_entity_poly.pdbx_seq_one_letter_code
_entity_poly.pdbx_strand_id
1 'polypeptide(L)'
;MNCYIHTDQPAVAACPECGMGLCRSCVDNAVYYQDNRPLCHNCSLKEAETELANAKSKKIWSLVKFIFGASFILIGLIIYFSDGDVMNAWIFAGIAGIPAAFRSTRDSKQEQVRKGVRDAMTTDMMESASNTFMDLVVRILLILLLAPITATFAAIKNLYTFIRSFDKIKQAQETYDFIAAGNDIAH
;
A
#
# COMPACT_ATOMS: atom_id res chain seq x y z
N MET A 1 38.06 7.69 16.54
CA MET A 1 37.65 6.61 15.62
C MET A 1 37.57 7.24 14.24
N ASN A 2 38.17 6.63 13.22
CA ASN A 2 38.19 7.20 11.87
C ASN A 2 37.00 6.69 11.06
N CYS A 3 36.74 7.29 9.91
CA CYS A 3 35.71 6.79 9.02
C CYS A 3 36.07 5.38 8.51
N TYR A 4 35.07 4.52 8.36
CA TYR A 4 35.28 3.15 7.88
C TYR A 4 35.69 3.08 6.40
N ILE A 5 35.39 4.13 5.62
CA ILE A 5 35.77 4.28 4.20
C ILE A 5 37.04 5.13 4.10
N HIS A 6 36.98 6.36 4.61
CA HIS A 6 38.07 7.32 4.61
C HIS A 6 38.88 7.20 5.91
N THR A 7 39.84 6.27 5.93
CA THR A 7 40.63 5.96 7.14
C THR A 7 41.51 7.12 7.61
N ASP A 8 41.76 8.09 6.74
CA ASP A 8 42.49 9.34 6.98
C ASP A 8 41.62 10.44 7.61
N GLN A 9 40.29 10.30 7.59
CA GLN A 9 39.36 11.30 8.11
C GLN A 9 38.73 10.90 9.46
N PRO A 10 38.53 11.86 10.39
CA PRO A 10 37.86 11.59 11.66
C PRO A 10 36.36 11.33 11.44
N ALA A 11 35.81 10.37 12.18
CA ALA A 11 34.37 10.12 12.16
C ALA A 11 33.62 11.21 12.96
N VAL A 12 32.61 11.82 12.33
CA VAL A 12 31.73 12.84 12.93
C VAL A 12 30.36 12.30 13.32
N ALA A 13 29.96 11.17 12.72
CA ALA A 13 28.71 10.48 13.03
C ALA A 13 28.93 8.96 13.01
N ALA A 14 27.94 8.21 13.49
CA ALA A 14 27.91 6.75 13.42
C ALA A 14 26.59 6.30 12.79
N CYS A 15 26.65 5.25 11.96
CA CYS A 15 25.47 4.65 11.35
C CYS A 15 24.58 4.02 12.45
N PRO A 16 23.27 4.32 12.50
CA PRO A 16 22.38 3.78 13.53
C PRO A 16 22.17 2.27 13.43
N GLU A 17 22.29 1.68 12.24
CA GLU A 17 22.08 0.23 12.04
C GLU A 17 23.31 -0.62 12.37
N CYS A 18 24.49 -0.24 11.88
CA CYS A 18 25.71 -1.06 11.99
C CYS A 18 26.78 -0.48 12.91
N GLY A 19 26.60 0.76 13.39
CA GLY A 19 27.53 1.42 14.31
C GLY A 19 28.85 1.90 13.70
N MET A 20 29.05 1.77 12.38
CA MET A 20 30.29 2.22 11.72
C MET A 20 30.42 3.75 11.72
N GLY A 21 31.64 4.25 11.90
CA GLY A 21 31.96 5.68 11.90
C GLY A 21 31.99 6.29 10.50
N LEU A 22 31.37 7.46 10.33
CA LEU A 22 31.24 8.19 9.08
C LEU A 22 31.95 9.55 9.18
N CYS A 23 32.78 9.90 8.19
CA CYS A 23 33.36 11.24 8.08
C CYS A 23 32.31 12.24 7.59
N ARG A 24 32.65 13.53 7.63
CA ARG A 24 31.74 14.61 7.25
C ARG A 24 31.29 14.51 5.79
N SER A 25 32.17 14.15 4.87
CA SER A 25 31.82 13.95 3.45
C SER A 25 30.80 12.83 3.25
N CYS A 26 30.99 11.67 3.90
CA CYS A 26 30.03 10.58 3.85
C CYS A 26 28.67 10.94 4.47
N VAL A 27 28.64 11.80 5.50
CA VAL A 27 27.40 12.28 6.11
C VAL A 27 26.65 13.26 5.21
N ASP A 28 27.38 14.18 4.58
CA ASP A 28 26.81 15.21 3.71
C ASP A 28 26.25 14.61 2.40
N ASN A 29 26.83 13.51 1.93
CA ASN A 29 26.39 12.78 0.73
C ASN A 29 25.44 11.60 1.04
N ALA A 30 25.03 11.42 2.30
CA ALA A 30 24.16 10.31 2.67
C ALA A 30 22.77 10.45 2.03
N VAL A 31 22.34 9.41 1.31
CA VAL A 31 21.04 9.39 0.62
C VAL A 31 19.89 9.07 1.59
N TYR A 32 20.14 8.20 2.57
CA TYR A 32 19.12 7.73 3.52
C TYR A 32 19.45 8.13 4.95
N TYR A 33 18.40 8.49 5.69
CA TYR A 33 18.46 8.85 7.11
C TYR A 33 17.44 8.04 7.90
N GLN A 34 17.85 7.56 9.08
CA GLN A 34 16.99 6.87 10.05
C GLN A 34 17.13 7.57 11.39
N ASP A 35 15.99 7.97 11.99
CA ASP A 35 15.96 8.77 13.21
C ASP A 35 16.86 10.02 13.15
N ASN A 36 16.83 10.73 12.01
CA ASN A 36 17.64 11.92 11.75
C ASN A 36 19.16 11.69 11.78
N ARG A 37 19.60 10.43 11.63
CA ARG A 37 21.01 10.02 11.53
C ARG A 37 21.30 9.38 10.17
N PRO A 38 22.46 9.66 9.55
CA PRO A 38 22.80 9.16 8.23
C PRO A 38 23.11 7.65 8.25
N LEU A 39 22.70 6.94 7.20
CA LEU A 39 23.10 5.55 6.97
C LEU A 39 24.48 5.49 6.29
N CYS A 40 25.22 4.43 6.55
CA CYS A 40 26.44 4.13 5.80
C CYS A 40 26.11 3.53 4.42
N HIS A 41 27.07 3.56 3.49
CA HIS A 41 26.93 3.05 2.13
C HIS A 41 26.36 1.62 2.05
N ASN A 42 26.83 0.70 2.90
CA ASN A 42 26.33 -0.68 2.88
C ASN A 42 24.87 -0.77 3.34
N CYS A 43 24.48 0.02 4.35
CA CYS A 43 23.11 0.07 4.84
C CYS A 43 22.19 0.80 3.86
N SER A 44 22.65 1.91 3.26
CA SER A 44 21.90 2.64 2.24
C SER A 44 21.71 1.82 0.96
N LEU A 45 22.70 1.02 0.55
CA LEU A 45 22.59 0.12 -0.58
C LEU A 45 21.53 -0.95 -0.32
N LYS A 46 21.56 -1.57 0.87
CA LYS A 46 20.54 -2.54 1.28
C LYS A 46 19.13 -1.93 1.30
N GLU A 47 18.98 -0.69 1.79
CA GLU A 47 17.69 -0.01 1.80
C GLU A 47 17.23 0.37 0.38
N ALA A 48 18.15 0.79 -0.50
CA ALA A 48 17.84 1.05 -1.90
C ALA A 48 17.38 -0.23 -2.64
N GLU A 49 18.01 -1.38 -2.37
CA GLU A 49 17.58 -2.68 -2.90
C GLU A 49 16.17 -3.06 -2.43
N THR A 50 15.88 -2.89 -1.14
CA THR A 50 14.55 -3.20 -0.58
C THR A 50 13.49 -2.25 -1.14
N GLU A 51 13.76 -0.95 -1.26
CA GLU A 51 12.86 0.01 -1.89
C GLU A 51 12.56 -0.35 -3.35
N LEU A 52 13.59 -0.72 -4.11
CA LEU A 52 13.47 -1.12 -5.51
C LEU A 52 12.67 -2.43 -5.68
N ALA A 53 12.94 -3.43 -4.83
CA ALA A 53 12.19 -4.69 -4.81
C ALA A 53 10.72 -4.46 -4.42
N ASN A 54 10.47 -3.59 -3.44
CA ASN A 54 9.12 -3.20 -3.01
C ASN A 54 8.38 -2.43 -4.11
N ALA A 55 9.05 -1.51 -4.81
CA ALA A 55 8.48 -0.77 -5.92
C ALA A 55 8.07 -1.69 -7.08
N LYS A 56 8.94 -2.64 -7.45
CA LYS A 56 8.63 -3.68 -8.46
C LYS A 56 7.47 -4.58 -8.03
N SER A 57 7.48 -5.05 -6.78
CA SER A 57 6.40 -5.89 -6.24
C SER A 57 5.06 -5.16 -6.21
N LYS A 58 5.06 -3.87 -5.86
CA LYS A 58 3.86 -3.01 -5.85
C LYS A 58 3.29 -2.83 -7.25
N LYS A 59 4.14 -2.68 -8.28
CA LYS A 59 3.72 -2.64 -9.69
C LYS A 59 3.01 -3.94 -10.08
N ILE A 60 3.60 -5.09 -9.78
CA ILE A 60 3.02 -6.41 -10.10
C ILE A 60 1.67 -6.57 -9.41
N TRP A 61 1.58 -6.29 -8.11
CA TRP A 61 0.32 -6.37 -7.37
C TRP A 61 -0.76 -5.40 -7.87
N SER A 62 -0.37 -4.19 -8.31
CA SER A 62 -1.30 -3.23 -8.91
C SER A 62 -1.84 -3.74 -10.24
N LEU A 63 -0.97 -4.35 -11.06
CA LEU A 63 -1.33 -4.95 -12.34
C LEU A 63 -2.25 -6.15 -12.16
N VAL A 64 -1.94 -7.06 -11.23
CA VAL A 64 -2.79 -8.23 -10.93
C VAL A 64 -4.20 -7.78 -10.51
N LYS A 65 -4.30 -6.78 -9.62
CA LYS A 65 -5.59 -6.22 -9.20
C LYS A 65 -6.33 -5.53 -10.34
N PHE A 66 -5.61 -4.87 -11.24
CA PHE A 66 -6.20 -4.25 -12.42
C PHE A 66 -6.75 -5.30 -13.39
N ILE A 67 -5.96 -6.32 -13.75
CA ILE A 67 -6.38 -7.39 -14.66
C ILE A 67 -7.58 -8.15 -14.09
N PHE A 68 -7.50 -8.54 -12.81
CA PHE A 68 -8.61 -9.22 -12.15
C PHE A 68 -9.87 -8.35 -12.11
N GLY A 69 -9.76 -7.08 -11.70
CA GLY A 69 -10.92 -6.17 -11.70
C GLY A 69 -11.50 -5.95 -13.10
N ALA A 70 -10.63 -5.74 -14.10
CA ALA A 70 -11.03 -5.49 -15.48
C ALA A 70 -11.71 -6.72 -16.12
N SER A 71 -11.23 -7.95 -15.86
CA SER A 71 -11.82 -9.16 -16.43
C SER A 71 -13.27 -9.37 -16.01
N PHE A 72 -13.59 -9.13 -14.73
CA PHE A 72 -14.96 -9.26 -14.22
C PHE A 72 -15.88 -8.14 -14.74
N ILE A 73 -15.39 -6.91 -14.85
CA ILE A 73 -16.13 -5.80 -15.47
C ILE A 73 -16.43 -6.13 -16.94
N LEU A 74 -15.46 -6.69 -17.66
CA LEU A 74 -15.58 -7.02 -19.07
C LEU A 74 -16.56 -8.18 -19.31
N ILE A 75 -16.56 -9.20 -18.46
CA ILE A 75 -17.57 -10.27 -18.47
C ILE A 75 -18.97 -9.70 -18.21
N GLY A 76 -19.13 -8.82 -17.23
CA GLY A 76 -20.41 -8.15 -16.95
C GLY A 76 -20.91 -7.32 -18.14
N LEU A 77 -20.01 -6.60 -18.82
CA LEU A 77 -20.32 -5.85 -20.04
C LEU A 77 -20.77 -6.75 -21.20
N ILE A 78 -20.10 -7.89 -21.42
CA ILE A 78 -20.47 -8.83 -22.49
C ILE A 78 -21.89 -9.37 -22.26
N ILE A 79 -22.22 -9.77 -21.03
CA ILE A 79 -23.56 -10.26 -20.67
C ILE A 79 -24.62 -9.18 -20.90
N TYR A 80 -24.32 -7.93 -20.51
CA TYR A 80 -25.22 -6.79 -20.73
C TYR A 80 -25.52 -6.56 -22.21
N PHE A 81 -24.50 -6.59 -23.07
CA PHE A 81 -24.68 -6.37 -24.52
C PHE A 81 -25.28 -7.56 -25.26
N SER A 82 -25.12 -8.79 -24.77
CA SER A 82 -25.67 -10.00 -25.38
C SER A 82 -27.15 -10.18 -25.08
N ASP A 83 -27.52 -10.14 -23.80
CA ASP A 83 -28.83 -10.62 -23.36
C ASP A 83 -29.73 -9.49 -22.83
N GLY A 84 -29.18 -8.28 -22.63
CA GLY A 84 -29.88 -7.17 -22.00
C GLY A 84 -30.23 -7.41 -20.53
N ASP A 85 -29.75 -8.51 -19.94
CA ASP A 85 -30.00 -8.88 -18.55
C ASP A 85 -29.10 -8.06 -17.62
N VAL A 86 -29.65 -6.89 -17.26
CA VAL A 86 -29.03 -5.93 -16.35
C VAL A 86 -28.72 -6.56 -14.99
N MET A 87 -29.54 -7.50 -14.52
CA MET A 87 -29.37 -8.10 -13.19
C MET A 87 -28.17 -9.04 -13.15
N ASN A 88 -28.00 -9.89 -14.15
CA ASN A 88 -26.84 -10.76 -14.26
C ASN A 88 -25.54 -9.97 -14.48
N ALA A 89 -25.54 -8.98 -15.37
CA ALA A 89 -24.39 -8.10 -15.60
C ALA A 89 -23.91 -7.40 -14.31
N TRP A 90 -24.85 -6.98 -13.47
CA TRP A 90 -24.58 -6.24 -12.23
C TRP A 90 -24.02 -7.14 -11.12
N ILE A 91 -24.47 -8.40 -11.03
CA ILE A 91 -23.93 -9.39 -10.09
C ILE A 91 -22.47 -9.74 -10.44
N PHE A 92 -22.17 -10.01 -11.73
CA PHE A 92 -20.81 -10.33 -12.17
C PHE A 92 -19.84 -9.15 -12.02
N ALA A 93 -20.30 -7.92 -12.28
CA ALA A 93 -19.51 -6.71 -12.03
C ALA A 93 -19.32 -6.43 -10.53
N GLY A 94 -20.30 -6.81 -9.68
CA GLY A 94 -20.25 -6.64 -8.23
C GLY A 94 -19.24 -7.55 -7.52
N ILE A 95 -19.03 -8.79 -8.01
CA ILE A 95 -18.08 -9.76 -7.41
C ILE A 95 -16.64 -9.22 -7.39
N ALA A 96 -16.26 -8.44 -8.40
CA ALA A 96 -14.95 -7.77 -8.46
C ALA A 96 -14.73 -6.75 -7.33
N GLY A 97 -15.82 -6.17 -6.81
CA GLY A 97 -15.81 -5.16 -5.74
C GLY A 97 -15.76 -5.74 -4.33
N ILE A 98 -16.09 -7.03 -4.14
CA ILE A 98 -16.21 -7.66 -2.82
C ILE A 98 -14.90 -7.59 -2.00
N PRO A 99 -13.70 -7.86 -2.57
CA PRO A 99 -12.44 -7.70 -1.82
C PRO A 99 -12.13 -6.24 -1.44
N ALA A 100 -12.61 -5.27 -2.22
CA ALA A 100 -12.46 -3.84 -1.92
C ALA A 100 -13.44 -3.37 -0.84
N ALA A 101 -14.69 -3.87 -0.88
CA ALA A 101 -15.72 -3.60 0.12
C ALA A 101 -15.41 -4.22 1.48
N PHE A 102 -14.82 -5.43 1.52
CA PHE A 102 -14.40 -6.07 2.78
C PHE A 102 -13.19 -5.40 3.46
N ARG A 103 -12.42 -4.60 2.72
CA ARG A 103 -11.32 -3.81 3.32
C ARG A 103 -11.85 -2.63 4.14
N SER A 104 -13.02 -2.10 3.76
CA SER A 104 -13.76 -1.04 4.49
C SER A 104 -14.26 -1.49 5.86
N THR A 105 -14.63 -2.77 6.00
CA THR A 105 -15.08 -3.33 7.29
C THR A 105 -13.95 -3.69 8.26
N ARG A 106 -12.67 -3.56 7.86
CA ARG A 106 -11.53 -3.97 8.70
C ARG A 106 -11.01 -2.88 9.66
N ASP A 107 -11.43 -1.62 9.50
CA ASP A 107 -10.98 -0.50 10.34
C ASP A 107 -11.78 -0.28 11.64
N SER A 108 -12.75 -1.15 11.95
CA SER A 108 -13.68 -0.94 13.06
C SER A 108 -13.40 -1.80 14.30
N LYS A 109 -12.20 -2.35 14.53
CA LYS A 109 -11.94 -3.03 15.82
C LYS A 109 -12.00 -2.05 16.99
N GLN A 110 -11.51 -0.82 16.81
CA GLN A 110 -11.53 0.21 17.86
C GLN A 110 -12.92 0.84 18.02
N GLU A 111 -13.71 0.92 16.94
CA GLU A 111 -15.07 1.48 16.95
C GLU A 111 -16.12 0.48 17.49
N GLN A 112 -15.94 -0.82 17.28
CA GLN A 112 -16.80 -1.88 17.84
C GLN A 112 -16.70 -1.94 19.38
N VAL A 113 -15.50 -1.76 19.94
CA VAL A 113 -15.33 -1.72 21.40
C VAL A 113 -16.05 -0.52 22.00
N ARG A 114 -16.02 0.65 21.33
CA ARG A 114 -16.70 1.87 21.79
C ARG A 114 -18.23 1.77 21.69
N LYS A 115 -18.75 1.09 20.66
CA LYS A 115 -20.19 0.85 20.48
C LYS A 115 -20.72 -0.22 21.45
N GLY A 116 -19.97 -1.30 21.66
CA GLY A 116 -20.33 -2.37 22.61
C GLY A 116 -20.45 -1.89 24.07
N VAL A 117 -19.61 -0.94 24.49
CA VAL A 117 -19.70 -0.32 25.83
C VAL A 117 -20.91 0.61 25.95
N ARG A 118 -21.33 1.25 24.85
CA ARG A 118 -22.47 2.18 24.83
C ARG A 118 -23.81 1.43 24.81
N ASP A 119 -23.93 0.38 24.01
CA ASP A 119 -25.18 -0.39 23.86
C ASP A 119 -25.49 -1.27 25.08
N ALA A 120 -24.46 -1.76 25.79
CA ALA A 120 -24.63 -2.46 27.07
C ALA A 120 -25.23 -1.57 28.18
N MET A 121 -25.21 -0.25 28.01
CA MET A 121 -25.67 0.71 29.00
C MET A 121 -27.12 1.18 28.78
N THR A 122 -27.72 0.93 27.61
CA THR A 122 -28.96 1.60 27.18
C THR A 122 -30.10 0.71 26.69
N THR A 123 -29.91 -0.59 26.40
CA THR A 123 -30.97 -1.40 25.74
C THR A 123 -31.04 -2.85 26.20
N ASP A 124 -32.27 -3.39 26.28
CA ASP A 124 -32.56 -4.81 26.51
C ASP A 124 -31.91 -5.68 25.43
N MET A 125 -31.27 -6.77 25.85
CA MET A 125 -30.39 -7.60 24.99
C MET A 125 -31.07 -8.15 23.72
N MET A 126 -32.42 -8.23 23.70
CA MET A 126 -33.20 -8.74 22.58
C MET A 126 -33.42 -7.71 21.45
N GLU A 127 -33.41 -6.41 21.76
CA GLU A 127 -33.59 -5.31 20.81
C GLU A 127 -32.26 -4.87 20.17
N SER A 128 -31.14 -5.05 20.89
CA SER A 128 -29.79 -4.80 20.35
C SER A 128 -29.39 -5.81 19.25
N ALA A 129 -29.79 -7.08 19.39
CA ALA A 129 -29.47 -8.12 18.42
C ALA A 129 -30.20 -7.92 17.07
N SER A 130 -31.46 -7.49 17.09
CA SER A 130 -32.23 -7.20 15.87
C SER A 130 -31.71 -5.95 15.16
N ASN A 131 -31.36 -4.89 15.90
CA ASN A 131 -30.79 -3.67 15.33
C ASN A 131 -29.42 -3.92 14.70
N THR A 132 -28.60 -4.79 15.31
CA THR A 132 -27.31 -5.21 14.74
C THR A 132 -27.50 -6.07 13.48
N PHE A 133 -28.49 -6.96 13.46
CA PHE A 133 -28.82 -7.77 12.29
C PHE A 133 -29.35 -6.91 11.14
N MET A 134 -30.23 -5.96 11.43
CA MET A 134 -30.77 -5.02 10.44
C MET A 134 -29.68 -4.08 9.88
N ASP A 135 -28.75 -3.59 10.71
CA ASP A 135 -27.58 -2.81 10.24
C ASP A 135 -26.68 -3.66 9.33
N LEU A 136 -26.47 -4.94 9.63
CA LEU A 136 -25.73 -5.86 8.76
C LEU A 136 -26.43 -6.07 7.41
N VAL A 137 -27.75 -6.28 7.40
CA VAL A 137 -28.53 -6.48 6.16
C VAL A 137 -28.54 -5.23 5.30
N VAL A 138 -28.77 -4.05 5.88
CA VAL A 138 -28.74 -2.77 5.17
C VAL A 138 -27.35 -2.50 4.58
N ARG A 139 -26.27 -2.80 5.32
CA ARG A 139 -24.90 -2.69 4.80
C ARG A 139 -24.63 -3.65 3.66
N ILE A 140 -25.08 -4.89 3.74
CA ILE A 140 -24.92 -5.86 2.64
C ILE A 140 -25.70 -5.39 1.40
N LEU A 141 -26.92 -4.89 1.56
CA LEU A 141 -27.71 -4.32 0.46
C LEU A 141 -27.04 -3.10 -0.17
N LEU A 142 -26.49 -2.19 0.64
CA LEU A 142 -25.72 -1.04 0.16
C LEU A 142 -24.44 -1.47 -0.56
N ILE A 143 -23.74 -2.49 -0.05
CA ILE A 143 -22.55 -3.05 -0.71
C ILE A 143 -22.94 -3.66 -2.06
N LEU A 144 -24.03 -4.40 -2.15
CA LEU A 144 -24.51 -4.97 -3.43
C LEU A 144 -24.87 -3.87 -4.43
N LEU A 145 -25.51 -2.78 -3.96
CA LEU A 145 -25.85 -1.61 -4.79
C LEU A 145 -24.63 -0.83 -5.29
N LEU A 146 -23.63 -0.65 -4.45
CA LEU A 146 -22.45 0.18 -4.74
C LEU A 146 -21.27 -0.62 -5.28
N ALA A 147 -21.26 -1.95 -5.16
CA ALA A 147 -20.17 -2.83 -5.58
C ALA A 147 -19.66 -2.55 -7.00
N PRO A 148 -20.50 -2.46 -8.05
CA PRO A 148 -20.02 -2.22 -9.40
C PRO A 148 -19.41 -0.81 -9.59
N ILE A 149 -19.95 0.20 -8.88
CA ILE A 149 -19.38 1.56 -8.87
C ILE A 149 -18.01 1.55 -8.18
N THR A 150 -17.89 0.85 -7.05
CA THR A 150 -16.60 0.72 -6.35
C THR A 150 -15.58 -0.09 -7.14
N ALA A 151 -16.01 -1.11 -7.90
CA ALA A 151 -15.15 -1.94 -8.73
C ALA A 151 -14.54 -1.13 -9.89
N THR A 152 -15.36 -0.32 -10.57
CA THR A 152 -14.87 0.57 -11.65
C THR A 152 -13.90 1.62 -11.12
N PHE A 153 -14.21 2.26 -9.98
CA PHE A 153 -13.29 3.20 -9.33
C PHE A 153 -11.99 2.52 -8.88
N ALA A 154 -12.06 1.30 -8.34
CA ALA A 154 -10.89 0.52 -7.95
C ALA A 154 -10.02 0.16 -9.16
N ALA A 155 -10.62 -0.22 -10.30
CA ALA A 155 -9.89 -0.49 -11.54
C ALA A 155 -9.15 0.76 -12.03
N ILE A 156 -9.81 1.92 -12.06
CA ILE A 156 -9.18 3.21 -12.44
C ILE A 156 -8.03 3.55 -11.49
N LYS A 157 -8.23 3.40 -10.18
CA LYS A 157 -7.19 3.68 -9.18
C LYS A 157 -5.98 2.75 -9.33
N ASN A 158 -6.20 1.45 -9.57
CA ASN A 158 -5.13 0.48 -9.79
C ASN A 158 -4.38 0.75 -11.11
N LEU A 159 -5.08 1.21 -12.15
CA LEU A 159 -4.46 1.65 -13.40
C LEU A 159 -3.57 2.88 -13.19
N TYR A 160 -4.08 3.91 -12.51
CA TYR A 160 -3.28 5.11 -12.18
C TYR A 160 -2.06 4.77 -11.31
N THR A 161 -2.25 3.90 -10.31
CA THR A 161 -1.16 3.43 -9.45
C THR A 161 -0.12 2.65 -10.25
N PHE A 162 -0.55 1.85 -11.23
CA PHE A 162 0.33 1.13 -12.13
C PHE A 162 1.13 2.09 -13.03
N ILE A 163 0.49 3.09 -13.63
CA ILE A 163 1.18 4.09 -14.46
C ILE A 163 2.22 4.86 -13.62
N ARG A 164 1.83 5.35 -12.45
CA ARG A 164 2.75 6.07 -11.55
C ARG A 164 3.85 5.18 -10.95
N SER A 165 3.68 3.86 -10.98
CA SER A 165 4.72 2.94 -10.50
C SER A 165 5.97 2.95 -11.39
N PHE A 166 5.86 3.34 -12.67
CA PHE A 166 7.01 3.45 -13.56
C PHE A 166 7.99 4.52 -13.09
N ASP A 167 7.49 5.72 -12.80
CA ASP A 167 8.33 6.83 -12.29
C ASP A 167 9.02 6.45 -10.98
N LYS A 168 8.29 5.78 -10.08
CA LYS A 168 8.84 5.33 -8.78
C LYS A 168 9.92 4.28 -8.95
N ILE A 169 9.74 3.32 -9.85
CA ILE A 169 10.76 2.31 -10.14
C ILE A 169 11.98 2.96 -10.78
N LYS A 170 11.77 3.92 -11.70
CA LYS A 170 12.87 4.67 -12.32
C LYS A 170 13.70 5.43 -11.28
N GLN A 171 13.04 6.18 -10.40
CA GLN A 171 13.72 6.90 -9.30
C GLN A 171 14.46 5.96 -8.34
N ALA A 172 13.84 4.84 -7.95
CA ALA A 172 14.48 3.85 -7.08
C ALA A 172 15.69 3.19 -7.77
N GLN A 173 15.60 2.93 -9.07
CA GLN A 173 16.71 2.41 -9.88
C GLN A 173 17.85 3.42 -9.97
N GLU A 174 17.57 4.68 -10.30
CA GLU A 174 18.58 5.74 -10.36
C GLU A 174 19.28 5.93 -9.00
N THR A 175 18.54 5.84 -7.90
CA THR A 175 19.09 5.94 -6.53
C THR A 175 19.97 4.74 -6.20
N TYR A 176 19.53 3.52 -6.55
CA TYR A 176 20.34 2.31 -6.39
C TYR A 176 21.61 2.38 -7.23
N ASP A 177 21.53 2.77 -8.50
CA ASP A 177 22.68 2.87 -9.39
C ASP A 177 23.68 3.94 -8.90
N PHE A 178 23.17 5.06 -8.35
CA PHE A 178 24.00 6.12 -7.74
C PHE A 178 24.80 5.59 -6.55
N ILE A 179 24.15 4.87 -5.62
CA ILE A 179 24.82 4.29 -4.45
C ILE A 179 25.73 3.15 -4.88
N ALA A 180 25.30 2.24 -5.77
CA ALA A 180 26.09 1.11 -6.23
C ALA A 180 27.37 1.54 -6.99
N ALA A 181 27.35 2.70 -7.65
CA ALA A 181 28.54 3.28 -8.27
C ALA A 181 29.55 3.86 -7.25
N GLY A 182 29.18 3.92 -5.96
CA GLY A 182 30.01 4.51 -4.89
C GLY A 182 30.05 6.04 -4.94
N ASN A 183 29.12 6.69 -5.63
CA ASN A 183 29.12 8.15 -5.76
C ASN A 183 28.79 8.86 -4.44
N ASP A 184 28.15 8.18 -3.50
CA ASP A 184 27.90 8.65 -2.14
C ASP A 184 29.17 8.70 -1.26
N ILE A 185 30.24 8.02 -1.70
CA ILE A 185 31.48 7.84 -0.93
C ILE A 185 32.74 8.26 -1.68
N ALA A 186 32.62 8.80 -2.90
CA ALA A 186 33.76 9.14 -3.76
C ALA A 186 34.56 10.40 -3.35
N HIS A 187 34.28 11.00 -2.18
CA HIS A 187 34.76 12.33 -1.77
C HIS A 187 35.38 12.36 -0.38
#